data_AF-A0A7D8V5E8-F1
#
_entry.id   AF-A0A7D8V5E8-F1
#
_cell.length_a   1.000
_cell.length_b   1.000
_cell.length_c   1.000
_cell.angle_alpha   90.00
_cell.angle_beta   90.00
_cell.angle_gamma   90.00
#
_symmetry.space_group_name_H-M   'P 1'
#
loop_
_entity.id
_entity.type
_entity.pdbx_description
1 polymer ?
#
loop_
_entity_poly.entity_id
_entity_poly.type
_entity_poly.pdbx_seq_one_letter_code
_entity_poly.pdbx_strand_id
1 'polypeptide(L)'
;MHAAHAAAALGAVVAARIVPQPSHTTDLHRSHPRLLAISKLCLAGSHVARSHRRRVLAAAAALVHSTPHHPPWSSCSASPNHSRTSAWVVSPALLPCTNSHTQEKRLSGLRPAADFFDHRQLSRPRDLNDATQRITYNSRHFYGNYLVVILVLALYALLTNPLLLIALGIFAGGFAAINKFGADPVEVGNAVITQKTLYIALFVVGLPILFFASPLGVFFWLVGSSSILIIGHAVLMEPGLESEYSGVESV
;
A
#
# COMPACT_ATOMS: atom_id res chain seq x y z
N MET A 1 -6.99 -32.24 -1.91
CA MET A 1 -7.19 -31.99 -0.46
C MET A 1 -5.94 -32.28 0.41
N HIS A 2 -4.78 -32.68 -0.13
CA HIS A 2 -3.60 -33.05 0.69
C HIS A 2 -2.48 -31.99 0.81
N ALA A 3 -2.51 -30.87 0.08
CA ALA A 3 -1.42 -29.88 0.13
C ALA A 3 -1.57 -28.80 1.23
N ALA A 4 -2.75 -28.64 1.82
CA ALA A 4 -3.04 -27.57 2.78
C ALA A 4 -2.53 -27.82 4.21
N HIS A 5 -2.15 -29.06 4.56
CA HIS A 5 -1.72 -29.41 5.92
C HIS A 5 -0.21 -29.20 6.18
N ALA A 6 0.62 -29.02 5.15
CA ALA A 6 2.07 -28.93 5.33
C ALA A 6 2.59 -27.53 5.73
N ALA A 7 1.85 -26.46 5.40
CA ALA A 7 2.30 -25.09 5.68
C ALA A 7 2.00 -24.59 7.11
N ALA A 8 1.13 -25.29 7.86
CA ALA A 8 0.76 -24.91 9.22
C ALA A 8 1.78 -25.38 10.29
N ALA A 9 2.70 -26.30 9.95
CA ALA A 9 3.60 -26.93 10.92
C ALA A 9 4.86 -26.12 11.26
N LEU A 10 5.20 -25.08 10.49
CA LEU A 10 6.42 -24.27 10.72
C LEU A 10 6.18 -22.99 11.54
N GLY A 11 4.92 -22.62 11.80
CA GLY A 11 4.57 -21.42 12.58
C GLY A 11 4.47 -21.63 14.10
N ALA A 12 4.39 -22.88 14.57
CA ALA A 12 4.07 -23.18 15.97
C ALA A 12 5.28 -23.31 16.91
N VAL A 13 6.51 -23.34 16.39
CA VAL A 13 7.72 -23.63 17.20
C VAL A 13 8.30 -22.39 17.90
N VAL A 14 7.86 -21.17 17.56
CA VAL A 14 8.42 -19.93 18.15
C VAL A 14 7.60 -19.40 19.34
N ALA A 15 6.41 -19.95 19.63
CA ALA A 15 5.52 -19.43 20.68
C ALA A 15 5.69 -20.09 22.07
N ALA A 16 6.64 -21.00 22.26
CA ALA A 16 6.69 -21.86 23.45
C ALA A 16 7.73 -21.49 24.54
N ARG A 17 8.26 -20.25 24.57
CA ARG A 17 9.17 -19.85 25.65
C ARG A 17 8.97 -18.43 26.15
N ILE A 18 7.84 -18.14 26.79
CA ILE A 18 7.79 -17.24 27.96
C ILE A 18 6.63 -17.69 28.88
N VAL A 19 6.94 -18.59 29.81
CA VAL A 19 6.14 -18.84 31.02
C VAL A 19 6.69 -17.92 32.12
N PRO A 20 5.82 -17.22 32.86
CA PRO A 20 5.92 -17.30 34.32
C PRO A 20 4.54 -17.44 34.99
N GLN A 21 4.51 -18.20 36.08
CA GLN A 21 3.42 -18.37 37.06
C GLN A 21 4.09 -18.37 38.45
N PRO A 22 3.36 -18.31 39.58
CA PRO A 22 2.46 -17.26 40.08
C PRO A 22 2.88 -16.80 41.49
N SER A 23 2.26 -15.75 42.05
CA SER A 23 2.31 -15.50 43.49
C SER A 23 0.95 -15.08 44.05
N HIS A 24 0.44 -15.91 44.96
CA HIS A 24 -0.76 -15.68 45.78
C HIS A 24 -0.64 -14.43 46.66
N THR A 25 -1.74 -13.67 46.80
CA THR A 25 -2.25 -13.22 48.10
C THR A 25 -3.73 -12.75 48.00
N THR A 26 -4.56 -13.47 48.74
CA THR A 26 -5.82 -13.13 49.44
C THR A 26 -6.44 -11.72 49.36
N ASP A 27 -7.75 -11.74 49.09
CA ASP A 27 -8.87 -10.96 49.65
C ASP A 27 -8.61 -9.63 50.37
N LEU A 28 -9.35 -8.58 49.96
CA LEU A 28 -10.04 -7.70 50.91
C LEU A 28 -11.12 -6.83 50.25
N HIS A 29 -12.36 -7.13 50.63
CA HIS A 29 -13.55 -6.32 50.53
C HIS A 29 -13.32 -4.90 51.10
N ARG A 30 -13.31 -3.86 50.27
CA ARG A 30 -13.54 -2.48 50.72
C ARG A 30 -14.14 -1.58 49.65
N SER A 31 -15.38 -1.21 49.91
CA SER A 31 -16.13 -0.07 49.37
C SER A 31 -15.26 1.19 49.20
N HIS A 32 -15.10 1.69 47.97
CA HIS A 32 -14.62 3.05 47.76
C HIS A 32 -15.24 3.75 46.52
N PRO A 33 -15.74 5.00 46.67
CA PRO A 33 -16.51 5.78 45.68
C PRO A 33 -15.68 6.34 44.49
N ARG A 34 -14.58 5.69 44.13
CA ARG A 34 -13.63 6.17 43.10
C ARG A 34 -13.99 5.77 41.67
N LEU A 35 -14.91 4.82 41.49
CA LEU A 35 -15.37 4.36 40.16
C LEU A 35 -16.31 5.35 39.45
N LEU A 36 -16.93 6.29 40.17
CA LEU A 36 -17.79 7.33 39.59
C LEU A 36 -17.02 8.55 39.06
N ALA A 37 -15.74 8.72 39.42
CA ALA A 37 -14.90 9.83 38.94
C ALA A 37 -14.33 9.56 37.54
N ILE A 38 -14.01 8.30 37.23
CA ILE A 38 -13.37 7.91 35.96
C ILE A 38 -14.39 8.00 34.80
N SER A 39 -15.66 7.68 35.04
CA SER A 39 -16.70 7.80 34.01
C SER A 39 -17.06 9.24 33.65
N LYS A 40 -16.84 10.22 34.55
CA LYS A 40 -17.08 11.66 34.27
C LYS A 40 -15.95 12.32 33.49
N LEU A 41 -14.70 11.82 33.56
CA LEU A 41 -13.61 12.33 32.72
C LEU A 41 -13.72 11.88 31.25
N CYS A 42 -14.28 10.68 30.98
CA CYS A 42 -14.48 10.20 29.60
C CYS A 42 -15.50 11.02 28.80
N LEU A 43 -16.48 11.65 29.44
CA LEU A 43 -17.47 12.48 28.73
C LEU A 43 -16.97 13.90 28.42
N ALA A 44 -16.05 14.47 29.22
CA ALA A 44 -15.53 15.83 29.02
C ALA A 44 -14.56 15.95 27.81
N GLY A 45 -13.84 14.89 27.46
CA GLY A 45 -12.92 14.88 26.30
C GLY A 45 -13.61 14.96 24.93
N SER A 46 -14.86 14.48 24.84
CA SER A 46 -15.65 14.45 23.59
C SER A 46 -16.23 15.80 23.14
N HIS A 47 -16.16 16.83 23.99
CA HIS A 47 -16.60 18.20 23.66
C HIS A 47 -15.46 19.11 23.18
N VAL A 48 -14.20 18.83 23.53
CA VAL A 48 -13.04 19.61 23.06
C VAL A 48 -12.57 19.17 21.66
N ALA A 49 -12.71 17.88 21.32
CA ALA A 49 -12.33 17.36 19.99
C ALA A 49 -13.23 17.81 18.83
N ARG A 50 -14.42 18.38 19.12
CA ARG A 50 -15.34 18.94 18.10
C ARG A 50 -14.99 20.38 17.68
N SER A 51 -14.20 21.13 18.46
CA SER A 51 -13.87 22.53 18.13
C SER A 51 -12.71 22.65 17.13
N HIS A 52 -11.77 21.70 17.10
CA HIS A 52 -10.62 21.73 16.18
C HIS A 52 -11.00 21.45 14.73
N ARG A 53 -11.98 20.57 14.46
CA ARG A 53 -12.43 20.28 13.09
C ARG A 53 -13.05 21.49 12.39
N ARG A 54 -13.69 22.41 13.11
CA ARG A 54 -14.25 23.64 12.54
C ARG A 54 -13.19 24.68 12.19
N ARG A 55 -12.08 24.74 12.91
CA ARG A 55 -10.95 25.65 12.59
C ARG A 55 -10.15 25.18 11.37
N VAL A 56 -9.98 23.88 11.18
CA VAL A 56 -9.29 23.33 10.01
C VAL A 56 -10.14 23.48 8.73
N LEU A 57 -11.46 23.35 8.82
CA LEU A 57 -12.36 23.59 7.68
C LEU A 57 -12.43 25.07 7.26
N ALA A 58 -12.27 26.02 8.18
CA ALA A 58 -12.19 27.44 7.85
C ALA A 58 -10.84 27.84 7.20
N ALA A 59 -9.73 27.18 7.59
CA ALA A 59 -8.42 27.41 6.97
C ALA A 59 -8.32 26.83 5.55
N ALA A 60 -9.02 25.74 5.25
CA ALA A 60 -9.04 25.12 3.92
C ALA A 60 -9.79 25.96 2.85
N ALA A 61 -10.71 26.86 3.26
CA ALA A 61 -11.43 27.74 2.34
C ALA A 61 -10.64 28.99 1.92
N ALA A 62 -9.53 29.32 2.60
CA ALA A 62 -8.75 30.54 2.36
C ALA A 62 -7.55 30.36 1.40
N LEU A 63 -7.22 29.15 0.96
CA LEU A 63 -6.09 28.89 0.04
C LEU A 63 -6.47 28.81 -1.45
N VAL A 64 -7.75 28.98 -1.82
CA VAL A 64 -8.22 28.86 -3.21
C VAL A 64 -8.02 30.14 -4.05
N HIS A 65 -7.40 31.20 -3.50
CA HIS A 65 -7.27 32.49 -4.22
C HIS A 65 -5.85 33.06 -4.35
N SER A 66 -4.81 32.23 -4.27
CA SER A 66 -3.44 32.68 -4.54
C SER A 66 -3.00 32.26 -5.94
N THR A 67 -3.13 33.19 -6.88
CA THR A 67 -2.54 33.13 -8.22
C THR A 67 -1.02 33.06 -8.14
N PRO A 68 -0.34 32.13 -8.86
CA PRO A 68 1.10 32.19 -9.00
C PRO A 68 1.46 33.29 -10.00
N HIS A 69 2.20 34.29 -9.53
CA HIS A 69 2.98 35.16 -10.41
C HIS A 69 4.02 34.31 -11.15
N HIS A 70 3.98 34.42 -12.47
CA HIS A 70 4.97 33.90 -13.40
C HIS A 70 6.31 34.64 -13.20
N PRO A 71 7.46 33.95 -13.14
CA PRO A 71 8.75 34.59 -13.38
C PRO A 71 8.87 34.91 -14.88
N PRO A 72 9.41 36.07 -15.28
CA PRO A 72 9.73 36.32 -16.67
C PRO A 72 10.93 35.45 -17.03
N TRP A 73 10.70 34.34 -17.72
CA TRP A 73 11.78 33.68 -18.42
C TRP A 73 12.25 34.64 -19.49
N SER A 74 13.51 35.00 -19.36
CA SER A 74 14.25 35.85 -20.27
C SER A 74 14.17 35.23 -21.66
N SER A 75 13.44 35.89 -22.56
CA SER A 75 13.54 35.63 -23.99
C SER A 75 15.02 35.76 -24.38
N CYS A 76 15.64 34.68 -24.85
CA CYS A 76 16.90 34.78 -25.58
C CYS A 76 16.60 35.55 -26.88
N SER A 77 16.79 36.87 -26.85
CA SER A 77 16.82 37.71 -28.03
C SER A 77 18.11 37.42 -28.79
N ALA A 78 18.03 36.57 -29.80
CA ALA A 78 19.05 36.46 -30.82
C ALA A 78 19.07 37.78 -31.63
N SER A 79 20.09 38.60 -31.38
CA SER A 79 20.41 39.76 -32.21
C SER A 79 21.04 39.29 -33.52
N PRO A 80 20.60 39.76 -34.71
CA PRO A 80 21.29 39.48 -35.94
C PRO A 80 22.38 40.54 -36.14
N ASN A 81 23.66 40.14 -36.07
CA ASN A 81 24.71 40.96 -36.65
C ASN A 81 25.45 40.18 -37.74
N HIS A 82 25.41 40.75 -38.93
CA HIS A 82 26.08 40.31 -40.13
C HIS A 82 27.60 40.35 -39.94
N SER A 83 28.31 39.28 -40.25
CA SER A 83 29.29 39.27 -41.35
C SER A 83 30.16 38.01 -41.40
N ARG A 84 30.40 37.58 -42.64
CA ARG A 84 31.56 36.84 -43.15
C ARG A 84 31.61 35.30 -42.98
N THR A 85 31.32 34.69 -44.12
CA THR A 85 32.13 33.70 -44.85
C THR A 85 32.39 32.33 -44.21
N SER A 86 31.90 31.33 -44.96
CA SER A 86 32.53 30.02 -45.22
C SER A 86 32.88 29.16 -44.01
N ALA A 87 31.97 28.25 -43.68
CA ALA A 87 32.27 26.82 -43.66
C ALA A 87 30.98 26.07 -43.31
N TRP A 88 30.59 25.12 -44.16
CA TRP A 88 29.67 24.04 -43.77
C TRP A 88 30.37 23.14 -42.76
N VAL A 89 30.56 23.63 -41.53
CA VAL A 89 30.77 22.75 -40.39
C VAL A 89 29.38 22.24 -40.05
N VAL A 90 29.11 21.03 -40.53
CA VAL A 90 27.99 20.20 -40.06
C VAL A 90 28.24 19.93 -38.58
N SER A 91 27.79 20.85 -37.72
CA SER A 91 27.64 20.59 -36.29
C SER A 91 26.60 19.48 -36.12
N PRO A 92 26.91 18.33 -35.51
CA PRO A 92 25.91 17.31 -35.18
C PRO A 92 25.23 17.72 -33.87
N ALA A 93 24.67 18.93 -33.83
CA ALA A 93 23.80 19.37 -32.75
C ALA A 93 22.39 19.36 -33.33
N LEU A 94 21.75 18.20 -33.28
CA LEU A 94 20.30 17.98 -33.33
C LEU A 94 20.06 16.45 -33.38
N LEU A 95 20.54 15.74 -32.36
CA LEU A 95 19.90 14.47 -32.00
C LEU A 95 18.71 14.84 -31.09
N PRO A 96 17.46 14.55 -31.49
CA PRO A 96 16.34 14.65 -30.56
C PRO A 96 16.66 13.70 -29.40
N CYS A 97 16.71 14.21 -28.17
CA CYS A 97 16.81 13.36 -26.98
C CYS A 97 15.59 12.43 -26.96
N THR A 98 15.75 11.25 -27.54
CA THR A 98 14.69 10.25 -27.62
C THR A 98 14.52 9.63 -26.23
N ASN A 99 13.40 9.93 -25.58
CA ASN A 99 12.73 9.06 -24.60
C ASN A 99 13.35 8.86 -23.18
N SER A 100 14.06 9.81 -22.56
CA SER A 100 14.40 9.69 -21.12
C SER A 100 13.39 10.34 -20.18
N HIS A 101 12.69 11.37 -20.63
CA HIS A 101 11.91 12.25 -19.74
C HIS A 101 10.62 11.63 -19.17
N THR A 102 10.19 10.47 -19.68
CA THR A 102 8.99 9.73 -19.23
C THR A 102 9.29 8.65 -18.18
N GLN A 103 10.52 8.12 -18.13
CA GLN A 103 10.93 7.17 -17.08
C GLN A 103 11.19 7.88 -15.74
N GLU A 104 11.72 9.10 -15.79
CA GLU A 104 12.09 9.90 -14.62
C GLU A 104 10.90 10.26 -13.71
N LYS A 105 9.67 10.23 -14.25
CA LYS A 105 8.42 10.55 -13.52
C LYS A 105 7.62 9.32 -13.09
N ARG A 106 7.82 8.15 -13.72
CA ARG A 106 7.07 6.90 -13.42
C ARG A 106 7.83 5.99 -12.46
N LEU A 107 9.17 6.12 -12.40
CA LEU A 107 10.04 5.35 -11.52
C LEU A 107 10.53 6.15 -10.30
N SER A 108 10.04 7.39 -10.08
CA SER A 108 10.52 8.26 -8.99
C SER A 108 10.36 7.65 -7.59
N GLY A 109 9.50 6.64 -7.43
CA GLY A 109 9.30 5.90 -6.18
C GLY A 109 9.99 4.54 -6.10
N LEU A 110 10.60 4.04 -7.19
CA LEU A 110 11.27 2.74 -7.24
C LEU A 110 12.78 2.94 -7.10
N ARG A 111 13.36 2.39 -6.04
CA ARG A 111 14.81 2.39 -5.82
C ARG A 111 15.44 1.19 -6.51
N PRO A 112 16.71 1.29 -6.96
CA PRO A 112 17.43 0.16 -7.53
C PRO A 112 17.31 -1.08 -6.63
N ALA A 113 17.00 -2.24 -7.22
CA ALA A 113 16.85 -3.47 -6.45
C ALA A 113 18.16 -3.91 -5.76
N ALA A 114 19.31 -3.48 -6.29
CA ALA A 114 20.61 -3.72 -5.69
C ALA A 114 20.73 -3.09 -4.29
N ASP A 115 20.20 -1.87 -4.11
CA ASP A 115 20.21 -1.17 -2.82
C ASP A 115 19.23 -1.82 -1.84
N PHE A 116 18.12 -2.36 -2.35
CA PHE A 116 17.13 -3.08 -1.54
C PHE A 116 17.66 -4.40 -0.99
N PHE A 117 18.53 -5.10 -1.71
CA PHE A 117 19.12 -6.37 -1.27
C PHE A 117 20.59 -6.25 -0.85
N ASP A 118 21.04 -5.09 -0.39
CA ASP A 118 22.41 -4.93 0.09
C ASP A 118 22.60 -5.58 1.47
N HIS A 119 23.24 -6.74 1.49
CA HIS A 119 23.46 -7.53 2.70
C HIS A 119 24.48 -6.88 3.65
N ARG A 120 25.24 -5.89 3.18
CA ARG A 120 26.24 -5.18 4.02
C ARG A 120 25.59 -4.23 5.02
N GLN A 121 24.38 -3.80 4.75
CA GLN A 121 23.61 -2.86 5.58
C GLN A 121 22.70 -3.58 6.58
N LEU A 122 22.75 -4.92 6.63
CA LEU A 122 21.95 -5.71 7.56
C LEU A 122 22.59 -5.70 8.95
N SER A 123 21.89 -5.11 9.92
CA SER A 123 22.29 -5.12 11.31
C SER A 123 21.11 -5.41 12.23
N ARG A 124 21.40 -6.00 13.39
CA ARG A 124 20.37 -6.31 14.39
C ARG A 124 20.04 -5.03 15.18
N PRO A 125 18.76 -4.65 15.33
CA PRO A 125 18.41 -3.49 16.13
C PRO A 125 18.85 -3.70 17.59
N ARG A 126 19.36 -2.63 18.22
CA ARG A 126 19.80 -2.69 19.62
C ARG A 126 18.61 -2.80 20.57
N ASP A 127 17.58 -2.00 20.30
CA ASP A 127 16.39 -1.86 21.15
C ASP A 127 15.10 -1.73 20.31
N LEU A 128 13.94 -1.85 20.97
CA LEU A 128 12.63 -1.69 20.31
C LEU A 128 12.40 -0.27 19.76
N ASN A 129 13.00 0.74 20.40
CA ASN A 129 12.91 2.12 19.95
C ASN A 129 13.67 2.31 18.62
N ASP A 130 14.88 1.75 18.53
CA ASP A 130 15.69 1.70 17.31
C ASP A 130 14.95 0.96 16.19
N ALA A 131 14.37 -0.22 16.49
CA ALA A 131 13.56 -0.95 15.52
C ALA A 131 12.37 -0.11 14.97
N THR A 132 11.69 0.65 15.83
CA THR A 132 10.56 1.50 15.41
C THR A 132 11.00 2.66 14.51
N GLN A 133 12.15 3.26 14.81
CA GLN A 133 12.74 4.31 13.97
C GLN A 133 13.15 3.77 12.60
N ARG A 134 13.83 2.61 12.56
CA ARG A 134 14.19 1.91 11.32
C ARG A 134 12.97 1.61 10.46
N ILE A 135 11.90 1.05 11.06
CA ILE A 135 10.64 0.79 10.34
C ILE A 135 10.08 2.08 9.74
N THR A 136 10.01 3.16 10.51
CA THR A 136 9.40 4.43 10.07
C THR A 136 10.17 5.07 8.91
N TYR A 137 11.50 5.05 8.99
CA TYR A 137 12.37 5.57 7.93
C TYR A 137 12.34 4.66 6.69
N ASN A 138 12.63 3.37 6.85
CA ASN A 138 12.76 2.42 5.74
C ASN A 138 11.45 2.17 5.00
N SER A 139 10.30 2.19 5.69
CA SER A 139 8.97 2.07 5.06
C SER A 139 8.70 3.19 4.05
N ARG A 140 9.19 4.40 4.32
CA ARG A 140 9.07 5.55 3.42
C ARG A 140 10.16 5.54 2.36
N HIS A 141 11.39 5.18 2.74
CA HIS A 141 12.54 5.13 1.84
C HIS A 141 12.34 4.11 0.70
N PHE A 142 11.80 2.92 1.00
CA PHE A 142 11.63 1.80 0.05
C PHE A 142 10.17 1.49 -0.31
N TYR A 143 9.26 2.47 -0.21
CA TYR A 143 7.81 2.25 -0.43
C TYR A 143 7.50 1.59 -1.79
N GLY A 144 8.11 2.05 -2.89
CA GLY A 144 7.88 1.47 -4.22
C GLY A 144 8.34 0.01 -4.32
N ASN A 145 9.47 -0.33 -3.70
CA ASN A 145 9.99 -1.70 -3.68
C ASN A 145 9.08 -2.63 -2.88
N TYR A 146 8.55 -2.16 -1.74
CA TYR A 146 7.57 -2.92 -0.96
C TYR A 146 6.26 -3.14 -1.73
N LEU A 147 5.79 -2.17 -2.52
CA LEU A 147 4.63 -2.37 -3.41
C LEU A 147 4.88 -3.48 -4.45
N VAL A 148 6.08 -3.53 -5.03
CA VAL A 148 6.46 -4.59 -5.97
C VAL A 148 6.46 -5.95 -5.27
N VAL A 149 7.02 -6.05 -4.06
CA VAL A 149 6.98 -7.30 -3.27
C VAL A 149 5.54 -7.74 -3.01
N ILE A 150 4.66 -6.83 -2.58
CA ILE A 150 3.22 -7.13 -2.37
C ILE A 150 2.57 -7.60 -3.67
N LEU A 151 2.85 -6.95 -4.80
CA LEU A 151 2.29 -7.32 -6.10
C LEU A 151 2.74 -8.72 -6.54
N VAL A 152 4.03 -9.03 -6.39
CA VAL A 152 4.58 -10.36 -6.69
C VAL A 152 3.96 -11.41 -5.78
N LEU A 153 3.83 -11.14 -4.47
CA LEU A 153 3.14 -12.03 -3.53
C LEU A 153 1.66 -12.20 -3.87
N ALA A 154 0.98 -11.15 -4.32
CA ALA A 154 -0.43 -11.21 -4.73
C ALA A 154 -0.61 -12.06 -5.98
N LEU A 155 0.27 -11.91 -6.98
CA LEU A 155 0.28 -12.76 -8.18
C LEU A 155 0.59 -14.22 -7.82
N TYR A 156 1.57 -14.46 -6.95
CA TYR A 156 1.88 -15.79 -6.45
C TYR A 156 0.69 -16.43 -5.72
N ALA A 157 0.02 -15.68 -4.84
CA ALA A 157 -1.17 -16.14 -4.13
C ALA A 157 -2.31 -16.48 -5.10
N LEU A 158 -2.47 -15.68 -6.16
CA LEU A 158 -3.48 -15.92 -7.18
C LEU A 158 -3.17 -17.18 -8.01
N LEU A 159 -1.93 -17.36 -8.45
CA LEU A 159 -1.49 -18.52 -9.24
C LEU A 159 -1.53 -19.84 -8.45
N THR A 160 -1.21 -19.78 -7.16
CA THR A 160 -1.20 -20.99 -6.29
C THR A 160 -2.62 -21.47 -5.95
N ASN A 161 -3.64 -20.64 -6.13
CA ASN A 161 -5.04 -20.96 -5.83
C ASN A 161 -5.88 -21.13 -7.12
N PRO A 162 -5.88 -22.32 -7.75
CA PRO A 162 -6.58 -22.54 -9.02
C PRO A 162 -8.10 -22.36 -8.91
N LEU A 163 -8.69 -22.66 -7.74
CA LEU A 163 -10.13 -22.44 -7.51
C LEU A 163 -10.49 -20.95 -7.51
N LEU A 164 -9.61 -20.10 -6.97
CA LEU A 164 -9.83 -18.65 -6.94
C LEU A 164 -9.74 -18.07 -8.36
N LEU A 165 -8.83 -18.58 -9.18
CA LEU A 165 -8.75 -18.25 -10.60
C LEU A 165 -10.01 -18.66 -11.37
N ILE A 166 -10.53 -19.87 -11.15
CA ILE A 166 -11.78 -20.33 -11.78
C ILE A 166 -12.96 -19.46 -11.33
N ALA A 167 -13.08 -19.19 -10.03
CA ALA A 167 -14.13 -18.31 -9.49
C ALA A 167 -14.06 -16.92 -10.15
N LEU A 168 -12.87 -16.33 -10.22
CA LEU A 168 -12.65 -15.02 -10.85
C LEU A 168 -12.95 -15.06 -12.35
N GLY A 169 -12.60 -16.15 -13.04
CA GLY A 169 -12.91 -16.36 -14.45
C GLY A 169 -14.42 -16.46 -14.72
N ILE A 170 -15.16 -17.19 -13.86
CA ILE A 170 -16.63 -17.28 -13.95
C ILE A 170 -17.27 -15.91 -13.67
N PHE A 171 -16.81 -15.17 -12.67
CA PHE A 171 -17.35 -13.84 -12.40
C PHE A 171 -17.00 -12.85 -13.52
N ALA A 172 -15.72 -12.71 -13.89
CA ALA A 172 -15.29 -11.79 -14.94
C ALA A 172 -15.90 -12.14 -16.30
N GLY A 173 -15.85 -13.42 -16.67
CA GLY A 173 -16.46 -13.94 -17.90
C GLY A 173 -17.98 -13.86 -17.87
N GLY A 174 -18.61 -14.13 -16.74
CA GLY A 174 -20.05 -14.00 -16.53
C GLY A 174 -20.53 -12.57 -16.66
N PHE A 175 -19.88 -11.61 -15.99
CA PHE A 175 -20.16 -10.18 -16.15
C PHE A 175 -19.94 -9.71 -17.59
N ALA A 176 -18.85 -10.13 -18.24
CA ALA A 176 -18.59 -9.80 -19.64
C ALA A 176 -19.65 -10.41 -20.57
N ALA A 177 -20.07 -11.64 -20.33
CA ALA A 177 -21.12 -12.32 -21.09
C ALA A 177 -22.48 -11.64 -20.91
N ILE A 178 -22.86 -11.27 -19.69
CA ILE A 178 -24.11 -10.57 -19.42
C ILE A 178 -24.10 -9.16 -20.06
N ASN A 179 -22.98 -8.45 -20.02
CA ASN A 179 -22.86 -7.14 -20.66
C ASN A 179 -22.92 -7.23 -22.19
N LYS A 180 -22.47 -8.35 -22.77
CA LYS A 180 -22.47 -8.57 -24.22
C LYS A 180 -23.79 -9.14 -24.76
N PHE A 181 -24.43 -10.06 -24.03
CA PHE A 181 -25.56 -10.85 -24.50
C PHE A 181 -26.87 -10.58 -23.73
N GLY A 182 -26.81 -9.87 -22.60
CA GLY A 182 -27.98 -9.61 -21.75
C GLY A 182 -28.69 -8.29 -22.00
N ALA A 183 -28.43 -7.62 -23.14
CA ALA A 183 -29.09 -6.37 -23.50
C ALA A 183 -30.56 -6.59 -23.90
N ASP A 184 -30.83 -7.65 -24.66
CA ASP A 184 -32.17 -8.03 -25.08
C ASP A 184 -32.67 -9.23 -24.25
N PRO A 185 -33.94 -9.21 -23.82
CA PRO A 185 -34.54 -10.38 -23.17
C PRO A 185 -34.58 -11.55 -24.15
N VAL A 186 -33.93 -12.66 -23.80
CA VAL A 186 -33.89 -13.86 -24.64
C VAL A 186 -35.02 -14.78 -24.23
N GLU A 187 -35.89 -15.12 -25.18
CA GLU A 187 -36.95 -16.11 -24.98
C GLU A 187 -36.38 -17.51 -25.20
N VAL A 188 -36.35 -18.32 -24.14
CA VAL A 188 -35.93 -19.73 -24.21
C VAL A 188 -37.19 -20.57 -24.02
N GLY A 189 -37.79 -21.00 -25.13
CA GLY A 189 -39.10 -21.67 -25.13
C GLY A 189 -40.22 -20.71 -24.73
N ASN A 190 -40.99 -21.05 -23.69
CA ASN A 190 -42.07 -20.20 -23.17
C ASN A 190 -41.62 -19.24 -22.05
N ALA A 191 -40.34 -19.22 -21.68
CA ALA A 191 -39.82 -18.41 -20.58
C ALA A 191 -38.91 -17.28 -21.08
N VAL A 192 -39.20 -16.05 -20.66
CA VAL A 192 -38.39 -14.86 -20.95
C VAL A 192 -37.26 -14.75 -19.93
N ILE A 193 -36.02 -14.99 -20.35
CA ILE A 193 -34.84 -14.81 -19.50
C ILE A 193 -34.45 -13.33 -19.53
N THR A 194 -34.81 -12.63 -18.45
CA THR A 194 -34.42 -11.24 -18.24
C THR A 194 -32.98 -11.15 -17.72
N GLN A 195 -32.31 -10.02 -17.98
CA GLN A 195 -30.94 -9.75 -17.53
C GLN A 195 -30.75 -9.96 -16.02
N LYS A 196 -31.78 -9.64 -15.21
CA LYS A 196 -31.78 -9.85 -13.76
C LYS A 196 -31.62 -11.33 -13.40
N THR A 197 -32.30 -12.21 -14.13
CA THR A 197 -32.21 -13.68 -13.93
C THR A 197 -30.80 -14.18 -14.24
N LEU A 198 -30.14 -13.60 -15.24
CA LEU A 198 -28.76 -13.96 -15.63
C LEU A 198 -27.75 -13.55 -14.54
N TYR A 199 -27.92 -12.38 -13.92
CA TYR A 199 -27.14 -11.99 -12.75
C TYR A 199 -27.40 -12.91 -11.55
N ILE A 200 -28.66 -13.24 -11.26
CA ILE A 200 -29.00 -14.16 -10.17
C ILE A 200 -28.36 -15.53 -10.41
N ALA A 201 -28.45 -16.08 -11.62
CA ALA A 201 -27.81 -17.34 -11.99
C ALA A 201 -26.28 -17.28 -11.81
N LEU A 202 -25.64 -16.18 -12.23
CA LEU A 202 -24.21 -15.97 -12.03
C LEU A 202 -23.83 -15.98 -10.54
N PHE A 203 -24.59 -15.30 -9.68
CA PHE A 203 -24.31 -15.29 -8.25
C PHE A 203 -24.61 -16.64 -7.57
N VAL A 204 -25.67 -17.33 -7.98
CA VAL A 204 -26.02 -18.66 -7.44
C VAL A 204 -24.95 -19.70 -7.74
N VAL A 205 -24.34 -19.67 -8.93
CA VAL A 205 -23.24 -20.57 -9.29
C VAL A 205 -21.88 -20.05 -8.78
N GLY A 206 -21.66 -18.74 -8.85
CA GLY A 206 -20.39 -18.11 -8.51
C GLY A 206 -20.11 -18.07 -7.00
N LEU A 207 -21.11 -17.78 -6.16
CA LEU A 207 -20.92 -17.67 -4.70
C LEU A 207 -20.45 -18.98 -4.04
N PRO A 208 -21.04 -20.16 -4.33
CA PRO A 208 -20.55 -21.42 -3.78
C PRO A 208 -19.09 -21.69 -4.16
N ILE A 209 -18.73 -21.49 -5.43
CA ILE A 209 -17.35 -21.70 -5.91
C ILE A 209 -16.40 -20.72 -5.22
N LEU A 210 -16.80 -19.45 -5.08
CA LEU A 210 -16.03 -18.43 -4.39
C LEU A 210 -15.88 -18.73 -2.88
N PHE A 211 -16.92 -19.29 -2.26
CA PHE A 211 -16.87 -19.71 -0.86
C PHE A 211 -15.83 -20.83 -0.67
N PHE A 212 -15.82 -21.85 -1.53
CA PHE A 212 -14.81 -22.91 -1.49
C PHE A 212 -13.40 -22.39 -1.80
N ALA A 213 -13.28 -21.40 -2.68
CA ALA A 213 -12.01 -20.73 -2.97
C ALA A 213 -11.43 -19.94 -1.79
N SER A 214 -12.22 -19.69 -0.73
CA SER A 214 -11.77 -19.07 0.52
C SER A 214 -10.96 -17.78 0.35
N PRO A 215 -11.46 -16.77 -0.39
CA PRO A 215 -10.71 -15.55 -0.73
C PRO A 215 -10.25 -14.75 0.50
N LEU A 216 -11.01 -14.83 1.61
CA LEU A 216 -10.61 -14.20 2.88
C LEU A 216 -9.33 -14.80 3.45
N GLY A 217 -9.16 -16.12 3.34
CA GLY A 217 -7.93 -16.79 3.79
C GLY A 217 -6.72 -16.33 2.98
N VAL A 218 -6.88 -16.21 1.65
CA VAL A 218 -5.84 -15.69 0.76
C VAL A 218 -5.52 -14.23 1.10
N PHE A 219 -6.53 -13.41 1.38
CA PHE A 219 -6.33 -12.01 1.80
C PHE A 219 -5.53 -11.91 3.11
N PHE A 220 -5.92 -12.63 4.17
CA PHE A 220 -5.19 -12.62 5.43
C PHE A 220 -3.78 -13.21 5.30
N TRP A 221 -3.61 -14.23 4.45
CA TRP A 221 -2.29 -14.78 4.12
C TRP A 221 -1.43 -13.73 3.42
N LEU A 222 -1.98 -13.01 2.43
CA LEU A 222 -1.27 -11.99 1.69
C LEU A 222 -0.83 -10.85 2.62
N VAL A 223 -1.74 -10.33 3.44
CA VAL A 223 -1.45 -9.26 4.41
C VAL A 223 -0.46 -9.73 5.47
N GLY A 224 -0.62 -10.94 6.01
CA GLY A 224 0.27 -11.48 7.04
C GLY A 224 1.69 -11.72 6.51
N SER A 225 1.81 -12.39 5.37
CA SER A 225 3.10 -12.66 4.73
C SER A 225 3.80 -11.37 4.29
N SER A 226 3.08 -10.43 3.67
CA SER A 226 3.66 -9.15 3.28
C SER A 226 4.09 -8.33 4.49
N SER A 227 3.30 -8.30 5.56
CA SER A 227 3.64 -7.54 6.76
C SER A 227 4.92 -8.07 7.40
N ILE A 228 5.07 -9.39 7.53
CA ILE A 228 6.27 -10.01 8.10
C ILE A 228 7.50 -9.72 7.22
N LEU A 229 7.38 -9.84 5.90
CA LEU A 229 8.50 -9.57 4.98
C LEU A 229 8.92 -8.10 5.00
N ILE A 230 7.96 -7.17 4.93
CA ILE A 230 8.25 -5.73 4.89
C ILE A 230 8.81 -5.27 6.23
N ILE A 231 8.18 -5.64 7.33
CA ILE A 231 8.63 -5.24 8.67
C ILE A 231 9.99 -5.90 8.97
N GLY A 232 10.16 -7.19 8.66
CA GLY A 232 11.42 -7.89 8.84
C GLY A 232 12.56 -7.23 8.06
N HIS A 233 12.33 -6.90 6.80
CA HIS A 233 13.28 -6.16 5.99
C HIS A 233 13.58 -4.76 6.56
N ALA A 234 12.53 -4.01 6.92
CA ALA A 234 12.66 -2.64 7.42
C ALA A 234 13.34 -2.54 8.79
N VAL A 235 13.23 -3.57 9.64
CA VAL A 235 13.91 -3.63 10.94
C VAL A 235 15.40 -3.97 10.79
N LEU A 236 15.75 -4.83 9.84
CA LEU A 236 17.12 -5.30 9.64
C LEU A 236 17.99 -4.33 8.85
N MET A 237 17.39 -3.50 7.98
CA MET A 237 18.14 -2.48 7.23
C MET A 237 18.53 -1.29 8.12
N GLU A 238 19.83 -1.02 8.18
CA GLU A 238 20.37 0.20 8.80
C GLU A 238 20.03 1.42 7.92
N PRO A 239 19.47 2.51 8.48
CA PRO A 239 19.25 3.73 7.71
C PRO A 239 20.58 4.38 7.32
N GLY A 240 20.68 4.91 6.10
CA GLY A 240 21.89 5.55 5.59
C GLY A 240 22.27 6.81 6.38
N LEU A 241 23.55 7.20 6.31
CA LEU A 241 24.11 8.36 7.02
C LEU A 241 23.36 9.66 6.68
N GLU A 242 22.74 9.76 5.50
CA GLU A 242 21.91 10.92 5.12
C GLU A 242 20.74 11.16 6.10
N SER A 243 20.23 10.11 6.73
CA SER A 243 19.19 10.24 7.76
C SER A 243 19.72 10.86 9.05
N GLU A 244 20.97 10.57 9.39
CA GLU A 244 21.67 11.14 10.54
C GLU A 244 21.99 12.62 10.28
N TYR A 245 22.47 12.97 9.08
CA TYR A 245 22.71 14.35 8.67
C TYR A 245 21.44 15.20 8.60
N SER A 246 20.33 14.63 8.11
CA SER A 246 19.03 15.33 8.05
C SER A 246 18.50 15.70 9.44
N GLY A 247 18.87 14.93 10.47
CA GLY A 247 18.52 15.24 11.85
C GLY A 247 19.25 16.46 12.40
N VAL A 248 20.55 16.59 12.09
CA VAL A 248 21.42 17.65 12.64
C VAL A 248 21.19 19.03 12.02
N GLU A 249 20.78 19.10 10.74
CA GLU A 249 20.47 20.39 10.09
C GLU A 249 19.16 21.01 10.60
N SER A 250 18.29 20.21 11.24
CA SER A 250 16.98 20.64 11.74
C SER A 250 16.98 21.23 13.16
N VAL A 251 18.16 21.39 13.78
CA VAL A 251 18.36 21.89 15.15
C VAL A 251 19.10 23.22 15.16
#